data_AF-A0A949WM86-F1
#
_entry.id   AF-A0A949WM86-F1
#
_cell.length_a   1.000
_cell.length_b   1.000
_cell.length_c   1.000
_cell.angle_alpha   90.00
_cell.angle_beta   90.00
_cell.angle_gamma   90.00
#
_symmetry.space_group_name_H-M   'P 1'
#
loop_
_entity.id
_entity.type
_entity.pdbx_description
1 polymer ?
#
loop_
_entity_poly.entity_id
_entity_poly.type
_entity_poly.pdbx_seq_one_letter_code
_entity_poly.pdbx_strand_id
1 'polypeptide(L)'
;MQLLKEPLTNTKKIPRWFAKFVLYQTQIAANQQILLELLEPMSPEEWCIIWIPILHPGIEIPTPGKRSPHGYMKACNATLSYLTGYNKRTIEGWFYSRSYHYSVGILLRCFDLIFQLQ
;
A
#
# COMPACT_ATOMS: atom_id res chain seq x y z
N MET A 1 35.53 -20.86 3.85
CA MET A 1 35.07 -19.64 4.57
C MET A 1 33.68 -19.30 4.06
N GLN A 2 32.63 -19.71 4.75
CA GLN A 2 31.24 -19.35 4.45
C GLN A 2 30.78 -18.33 5.48
N LEU A 3 30.36 -17.14 5.02
CA LEU A 3 29.68 -16.12 5.80
C LEU A 3 28.21 -16.15 5.41
N LEU A 4 27.38 -16.85 6.19
CA LEU A 4 25.93 -16.68 6.18
C LEU A 4 25.59 -15.79 7.38
N LYS A 5 25.19 -14.53 7.11
CA LYS A 5 24.72 -13.58 8.13
C LYS A 5 23.21 -13.36 7.96
N GLU A 6 22.48 -14.00 8.88
CA GLU A 6 21.19 -13.69 9.51
C GLU A 6 19.93 -13.39 8.67
N PRO A 7 18.78 -14.06 8.96
CA PRO A 7 17.47 -13.61 8.51
C PRO A 7 16.97 -12.45 9.39
N LEU A 8 16.73 -11.30 8.77
CA LEU A 8 16.09 -10.13 9.38
C LEU A 8 14.61 -10.41 9.66
N THR A 9 14.30 -11.11 10.74
CA THR A 9 12.94 -11.22 11.28
C THR A 9 12.57 -9.94 12.00
N ASN A 10 12.26 -8.89 11.23
CA ASN A 10 11.67 -7.66 11.75
C ASN A 10 10.21 -7.92 12.15
N THR A 11 10.03 -8.67 13.23
CA THR A 11 8.74 -8.98 13.83
C THR A 11 8.24 -7.72 14.54
N LYS A 12 7.59 -6.83 13.77
CA LYS A 12 6.84 -5.71 14.32
C LYS A 12 5.88 -6.26 15.39
N LYS A 13 6.11 -5.86 16.65
CA LYS A 13 5.33 -6.35 17.80
C LYS A 13 3.89 -5.87 17.68
N ILE A 14 3.00 -6.75 17.26
CA ILE A 14 1.56 -6.49 17.22
C ILE A 14 1.05 -6.32 18.67
N PRO A 15 0.38 -5.20 19.01
CA PRO A 15 -0.17 -4.99 20.35
C PRO A 15 -1.16 -6.08 20.76
N ARG A 16 -1.11 -6.51 22.03
CA ARG A 16 -1.95 -7.61 22.56
C ARG A 16 -3.46 -7.36 22.42
N TRP A 17 -3.91 -6.11 22.57
CA TRP A 17 -5.32 -5.77 22.40
C TRP A 17 -5.77 -5.95 20.94
N PHE A 18 -4.89 -5.63 20.00
CA PHE A 18 -5.15 -5.76 18.56
C PHE A 18 -5.19 -7.23 18.15
N ALA A 19 -4.27 -8.04 18.65
CA ALA A 19 -4.31 -9.49 18.47
C ALA A 19 -5.61 -10.11 19.03
N LYS A 20 -6.08 -9.66 20.21
CA LYS A 20 -7.37 -10.13 20.77
C LYS A 20 -8.57 -9.68 19.94
N PHE A 21 -8.57 -8.44 19.44
CA PHE A 21 -9.62 -7.95 18.55
C PHE A 21 -9.69 -8.76 17.25
N VAL A 22 -8.54 -9.00 16.63
CA VAL A 22 -8.40 -9.88 15.46
C VAL A 22 -8.96 -11.27 15.77
N LEU A 23 -8.52 -11.90 16.86
CA LEU A 23 -8.97 -13.24 17.26
C LEU A 23 -10.48 -13.30 17.56
N TYR A 24 -11.05 -12.26 18.16
CA TYR A 24 -12.49 -12.18 18.41
C TYR A 24 -13.30 -12.10 17.10
N GLN A 25 -12.83 -11.30 16.13
CA GLN A 25 -13.45 -11.25 14.81
C GLN A 25 -13.25 -12.56 14.02
N THR A 26 -12.15 -13.28 14.25
CA THR A 26 -11.85 -14.55 13.58
C THR A 26 -12.74 -15.74 13.99
N GLN A 27 -13.49 -15.63 15.09
CA GLN A 27 -14.53 -16.62 15.45
C GLN A 27 -15.75 -16.54 14.51
N ILE A 28 -15.89 -15.46 13.73
CA ILE A 28 -16.85 -15.32 12.64
C ILE A 28 -16.13 -15.80 11.36
N ALA A 29 -16.17 -17.12 11.14
CA ALA A 29 -15.23 -17.91 10.35
C ALA A 29 -15.15 -17.67 8.83
N ALA A 30 -15.63 -16.55 8.28
CA ALA A 30 -15.51 -16.23 6.85
C ALA A 30 -14.39 -15.22 6.53
N ASN A 31 -13.97 -14.37 7.49
CA ASN A 31 -13.20 -13.15 7.20
C ASN A 31 -11.73 -13.17 7.67
N GLN A 32 -11.19 -14.30 8.11
CA GLN A 32 -9.80 -14.37 8.61
C GLN A 32 -8.77 -13.98 7.53
N GLN A 33 -9.01 -14.41 6.29
CA GLN A 33 -8.13 -14.12 5.16
C GLN A 33 -8.16 -12.64 4.78
N ILE A 34 -9.36 -12.05 4.69
CA ILE A 34 -9.56 -10.61 4.45
C ILE A 34 -8.86 -9.79 5.53
N LEU A 35 -8.96 -10.19 6.80
CA LEU A 35 -8.35 -9.46 7.91
C LEU A 35 -6.82 -9.51 7.88
N LEU A 36 -6.23 -10.65 7.51
CA LEU A 36 -4.77 -10.76 7.35
C LEU A 36 -4.28 -9.97 6.14
N GLU A 37 -5.02 -10.00 5.03
CA GLU A 37 -4.74 -9.22 3.83
C GLU A 37 -4.86 -7.70 4.06
N LEU A 38 -5.76 -7.26 4.96
CA LEU A 38 -5.89 -5.86 5.39
C LEU A 38 -4.68 -5.37 6.21
N LEU A 39 -3.95 -6.28 6.87
CA LEU A 39 -2.76 -5.94 7.65
C LEU A 39 -1.49 -5.85 6.80
N GLU A 40 -1.55 -6.26 5.54
CA GLU A 40 -0.45 -6.16 4.59
C GLU A 40 -0.48 -4.78 3.91
N PRO A 41 0.42 -3.84 4.28
CA PRO A 41 0.40 -2.52 3.71
C PRO A 41 0.80 -2.55 2.23
N MET A 42 0.01 -1.89 1.39
CA MET A 42 0.34 -1.69 -0.02
C MET A 42 1.15 -0.40 -0.18
N SER A 43 2.21 -0.42 -0.99
CA SER A 43 2.99 0.79 -1.24
C SER A 43 2.24 1.77 -2.16
N PRO A 44 2.50 3.08 -2.07
CA PRO A 44 1.97 4.07 -3.01
C PRO A 44 2.27 3.77 -4.48
N GLU A 45 3.44 3.17 -4.75
CA GLU A 45 3.86 2.80 -6.11
C GLU A 45 3.04 1.65 -6.65
N GLU A 46 2.93 0.55 -5.90
CA GLU A 46 2.08 -0.61 -6.27
C GLU A 46 0.63 -0.18 -6.46
N TRP A 47 0.10 0.62 -5.53
CA TRP A 47 -1.27 1.11 -5.62
C TRP A 47 -1.48 1.95 -6.89
N CYS A 48 -0.56 2.86 -7.22
CA CYS A 48 -0.70 3.66 -8.43
C CYS A 48 -0.62 2.83 -9.72
N ILE A 49 0.21 1.77 -9.75
CA ILE A 49 0.30 0.89 -10.93
C ILE A 49 -1.04 0.24 -11.22
N ILE A 50 -1.77 -0.16 -10.18
CA ILE A 50 -3.09 -0.80 -10.29
C ILE A 50 -4.17 0.23 -10.64
N TRP A 51 -4.24 1.32 -9.87
CA TRP A 51 -5.43 2.18 -9.86
C TRP A 51 -5.38 3.36 -10.82
N ILE A 52 -4.20 3.89 -11.18
CA ILE A 52 -4.13 5.05 -12.07
C ILE A 52 -4.68 4.78 -13.47
N PRO A 53 -4.42 3.64 -14.13
CA PRO A 53 -5.01 3.33 -15.43
C PRO A 53 -6.53 3.20 -15.39
N ILE A 54 -7.07 2.75 -14.25
CA ILE A 54 -8.51 2.59 -14.03
C ILE A 54 -9.18 3.95 -13.82
N LEU A 55 -8.59 4.78 -12.95
CA LEU A 55 -9.15 6.09 -12.57
C LEU A 55 -8.92 7.18 -13.63
N HIS A 56 -7.85 7.07 -14.41
CA HIS A 56 -7.46 8.03 -15.45
C HIS A 56 -7.27 7.31 -16.78
N PRO A 57 -8.36 6.95 -17.49
CA PRO A 57 -8.29 6.26 -18.76
C PRO A 57 -7.52 7.12 -19.78
N GLY A 58 -6.46 6.55 -20.36
CA GLY A 58 -5.56 7.24 -21.28
C GLY A 58 -4.19 7.60 -20.69
N ILE A 59 -3.94 7.31 -19.40
CA ILE A 59 -2.60 7.37 -18.82
C ILE A 59 -1.93 6.00 -18.95
N GLU A 60 -0.76 5.98 -19.61
CA GLU A 60 0.04 4.76 -19.75
C GLU A 60 0.71 4.33 -18.43
N ILE A 61 0.87 3.02 -18.26
CA ILE A 61 1.53 2.41 -17.10
C ILE A 61 3.05 2.50 -17.26
N PRO A 62 3.81 2.82 -16.20
CA PRO A 62 5.26 2.77 -16.23
C PRO A 62 5.77 1.37 -16.54
N THR A 63 6.75 1.28 -17.45
CA THR A 63 7.50 0.04 -17.67
C THR A 63 8.72 0.02 -16.74
N PRO A 64 9.02 -1.09 -16.06
CA PRO A 64 10.23 -1.22 -15.25
C PRO A 64 11.49 -0.84 -16.03
N GLY A 65 12.36 -0.04 -15.42
CA GLY A 65 13.61 0.43 -16.05
C GLY A 65 13.45 1.53 -17.10
N LYS A 66 12.22 1.97 -17.41
CA LYS A 66 11.96 3.12 -18.28
C LYS A 66 11.48 4.32 -17.48
N ARG A 67 11.65 5.51 -18.06
CA ARG A 67 11.07 6.73 -17.52
C ARG A 67 9.54 6.60 -17.46
N SER A 68 8.94 7.05 -16.36
CA SER A 68 7.49 7.06 -16.23
C SER A 68 6.83 7.86 -17.36
N PRO A 69 5.70 7.38 -17.92
CA PRO A 69 4.97 8.07 -18.97
C PRO A 69 4.56 9.48 -18.58
N HIS A 70 4.38 10.33 -19.60
CA HIS A 70 3.98 11.70 -19.38
C HIS A 70 2.63 11.76 -18.65
N GLY A 71 2.55 12.53 -17.57
CA GLY A 71 1.32 12.68 -16.78
C GLY A 71 1.08 11.59 -15.73
N TYR A 72 1.73 10.42 -15.80
CA TYR A 72 1.52 9.34 -14.83
C TYR A 72 1.80 9.78 -13.39
N MET A 73 3.00 10.31 -13.13
CA MET A 73 3.36 10.77 -11.78
C MET A 73 2.48 11.93 -11.31
N LYS A 74 2.03 12.80 -12.23
CA LYS A 74 1.12 13.89 -11.88
C LYS A 74 -0.25 13.36 -11.45
N ALA A 75 -0.77 12.34 -12.13
CA ALA A 75 -2.03 11.69 -11.78
C ALA A 75 -1.91 10.90 -10.47
N CYS A 76 -0.83 10.16 -10.28
CA CYS A 76 -0.52 9.46 -9.04
C CYS A 76 -0.46 10.43 -7.85
N ASN A 77 0.32 11.51 -7.96
CA ASN A 77 0.43 12.52 -6.90
C ASN A 77 -0.91 13.21 -6.59
N ALA A 78 -1.71 13.54 -7.62
CA ALA A 78 -3.00 14.18 -7.43
C ALA A 78 -4.00 13.22 -6.74
N THR A 79 -4.05 11.97 -7.19
CA THR A 79 -4.98 10.96 -6.68
C THR A 79 -4.64 10.57 -5.24
N LEU A 80 -3.37 10.32 -4.94
CA LEU A 80 -2.94 10.01 -3.57
C LEU A 80 -3.10 11.20 -2.63
N SER A 81 -2.87 12.43 -3.10
CA SER A 81 -3.12 13.63 -2.30
C SER A 81 -4.60 13.76 -1.94
N TYR A 82 -5.50 13.47 -2.88
CA TYR A 82 -6.94 13.45 -2.63
C TYR A 82 -7.34 12.33 -1.66
N LEU A 83 -6.85 11.11 -1.89
CA LEU A 83 -7.21 9.92 -1.10
C LEU A 83 -6.71 9.99 0.34
N THR A 84 -5.51 10.52 0.54
CA THR A 84 -4.82 10.46 1.84
C THR A 84 -4.86 11.77 2.62
N GLY A 85 -5.25 12.88 1.97
CA GLY A 85 -5.22 14.23 2.55
C GLY A 85 -3.82 14.82 2.72
N TYR A 86 -2.75 14.10 2.40
CA TYR A 86 -1.39 14.65 2.42
C TYR A 86 -1.17 15.61 1.24
N ASN A 87 -0.35 16.63 1.46
CA ASN A 87 0.03 17.56 0.40
C ASN A 87 0.93 16.88 -0.65
N LYS A 88 0.90 17.41 -1.89
CA LYS A 88 1.65 16.84 -3.02
C LYS A 88 3.15 16.68 -2.77
N ARG A 89 3.78 17.60 -2.03
CA ARG A 89 5.22 17.53 -1.72
C ARG A 89 5.56 16.35 -0.82
N THR A 90 4.69 16.03 0.15
CA THR A 90 4.83 14.85 0.99
C THR A 90 4.68 13.58 0.15
N ILE A 91 3.65 13.53 -0.71
CA ILE A 91 3.40 12.41 -1.62
C ILE A 91 4.59 12.18 -2.56
N GLU A 92 5.10 13.23 -3.20
CA GLU A 92 6.28 13.16 -4.08
C GLU A 92 7.48 12.54 -3.35
N GLY A 93 7.67 12.92 -2.08
CA GLY A 93 8.71 12.34 -1.24
C GLY A 93 8.65 10.81 -1.16
N TRP A 94 7.46 10.21 -1.16
CA TRP A 94 7.27 8.77 -1.04
C TRP A 94 7.85 7.97 -2.22
N PHE A 95 7.98 8.60 -3.39
CA PHE A 95 8.51 7.96 -4.60
C PHE A 95 10.02 8.07 -4.76
N TYR A 96 10.68 8.98 -4.02
CA TYR A 96 12.09 9.33 -4.26
C TYR A 96 13.03 9.04 -3.10
N SER A 97 12.54 8.78 -1.88
CA SER A 97 13.37 8.34 -0.72
C SER A 97 12.69 8.45 0.64
N ARG A 98 11.55 9.15 0.76
CA ARG A 98 10.90 9.37 2.06
C ARG A 98 9.99 8.21 2.40
N SER A 99 10.05 7.74 3.63
CA SER A 99 9.07 6.78 4.14
C SER A 99 7.69 7.43 4.25
N TYR A 100 6.65 6.65 3.96
CA TYR A 100 5.28 6.95 4.33
C TYR A 100 4.95 6.25 5.65
N HIS A 101 3.98 6.80 6.38
CA HIS A 101 3.53 6.18 7.61
C HIS A 101 2.82 4.85 7.29
N TYR A 102 2.99 3.81 8.11
CA TYR A 102 2.44 2.48 7.84
C TYR A 102 0.91 2.50 7.65
N SER A 103 0.20 3.42 8.31
CA SER A 103 -1.25 3.60 8.17
C SER A 103 -1.66 4.02 6.76
N VAL A 104 -0.80 4.69 6.01
CA VAL A 104 -1.06 5.02 4.59
C VAL A 104 -1.12 3.73 3.79
N GLY A 105 -0.15 2.82 3.97
CA GLY A 105 -0.17 1.56 3.24
C GLY A 105 -1.37 0.68 3.57
N ILE A 106 -1.81 0.70 4.85
CA ILE A 106 -3.06 0.05 5.26
C ILE A 106 -4.27 0.70 4.57
N LEU A 107 -4.36 2.03 4.55
CA LEU A 107 -5.45 2.75 3.87
C LEU A 107 -5.54 2.39 2.39
N LEU A 108 -4.39 2.38 1.69
CA LEU A 108 -4.30 2.01 0.28
C LEU A 108 -4.76 0.57 0.05
N ARG A 109 -4.35 -0.36 0.92
CA ARG A 109 -4.79 -1.75 0.88
C ARG A 109 -6.29 -1.90 1.13
N CYS A 110 -6.84 -1.17 2.10
CA CYS A 110 -8.29 -1.15 2.35
C CYS A 110 -9.06 -0.69 1.12
N PHE A 111 -8.60 0.37 0.45
CA PHE A 111 -9.21 0.84 -0.78
C PHE A 111 -9.19 -0.25 -1.86
N ASP A 112 -8.03 -0.85 -2.09
CA ASP A 112 -7.84 -1.91 -3.07
C ASP A 112 -8.81 -3.09 -2.85
N LEU A 113 -8.89 -3.58 -1.61
CA LEU A 113 -9.77 -4.70 -1.25
C LEU A 113 -11.26 -4.35 -1.36
N ILE A 114 -11.66 -3.15 -0.95
CA ILE A 114 -13.08 -2.74 -1.05
C ILE A 114 -13.55 -2.78 -2.51
N PHE A 115 -12.74 -2.27 -3.44
CA PHE A 115 -13.12 -2.23 -4.85
C PHE A 115 -12.97 -3.57 -5.58
N GLN A 116 -12.11 -4.48 -5.11
CA GLN A 116 -12.04 -5.85 -5.67
C GLN A 116 -13.24 -6.72 -5.29
N LEU A 117 -13.96 -6.37 -4.22
CA LEU A 117 -15.13 -7.11 -3.72
C LEU A 117 -16.47 -6.62 -4.31
N GLN A 118 -16.44 -5.58 -5.16
CA GLN A 118 -17.62 -5.04 -5.86
C GLN A 118 -17.79 -5.68 -7.24
#